data_AF-A0A7G2SAH3-F1
#
_entry.id   AF-A0A7G2SAH3-F1
#
_cell.length_a   1.000
_cell.length_b   1.000
_cell.length_c   1.000
_cell.angle_alpha   90.00
_cell.angle_beta   90.00
_cell.angle_gamma   90.00
#
_symmetry.space_group_name_H-M   'P 1'
#
loop_
_entity.id
_entity.type
_entity.pdbx_description
1 polymer ?
#
loop_
_entity_poly.entity_id
_entity_poly.type
_entity_poly.pdbx_seq_one_letter_code
_entity_poly.pdbx_strand_id
1 'polypeptide(L)' 'MASVQIRVQEDLADKIENAKWEIKYKLRLEIQNTDVLNALIYHHLKDLTEEEVLEYRKKFLGKDE' A
#
# COMPACT_ATOMS: atom_id res chain seq x y z
N MET A 1 -0.82 18.25 -9.61
CA MET A 1 -0.04 17.03 -9.34
C MET A 1 -0.19 16.11 -10.54
N ALA A 2 0.89 15.48 -11.01
CA ALA A 2 0.78 14.46 -12.06
C ALA A 2 0.09 13.22 -11.48
N SER A 3 -0.88 12.65 -12.21
CA SER A 3 -1.52 11.40 -11.79
C SER A 3 -0.64 10.22 -12.21
N VAL A 4 -0.19 9.43 -11.25
CA VAL A 4 0.49 8.16 -11.49
C VAL A 4 -0.49 7.02 -11.20
N GLN A 5 -0.68 6.11 -12.16
CA GLN A 5 -1.49 4.92 -11.93
C GLN A 5 -0.63 3.82 -11.31
N ILE A 6 -0.91 3.48 -10.05
CA ILE A 6 -0.25 2.38 -9.33
C ILE A 6 -1.21 1.20 -9.28
N ARG A 7 -0.75 0.02 -9.69
CA ARG A 7 -1.51 -1.23 -9.53
C ARG A 7 -1.16 -1.85 -8.19
N VAL A 8 -2.18 -2.10 -7.39
CA VAL A 8 -2.08 -2.75 -6.09
C VAL A 8 -2.81 -4.09 -6.18
N GLN A 9 -2.30 -5.12 -5.51
CA GLN A 9 -2.98 -6.41 -5.42
C GLN A 9 -4.32 -6.24 -4.69
N GLU A 10 -5.35 -6.98 -5.10
CA GLU A 10 -6.71 -6.84 -4.58
C GLU A 10 -6.80 -6.95 -3.05
N ASP A 11 -6.19 -7.98 -2.46
CA ASP A 11 -6.17 -8.15 -1.00
C ASP A 11 -5.52 -6.97 -0.24
N LEU A 12 -4.50 -6.34 -0.85
CA LEU A 12 -3.85 -5.16 -0.28
C LEU A 12 -4.73 -3.92 -0.45
N ALA A 13 -5.45 -3.79 -1.57
CA ALA A 13 -6.40 -2.71 -1.78
C ALA A 13 -7.54 -2.76 -0.75
N ASP A 14 -8.06 -3.95 -0.44
CA ASP A 14 -9.08 -4.14 0.60
C ASP A 14 -8.56 -3.78 2.00
N LYS A 15 -7.31 -4.13 2.31
CA LYS A 15 -6.66 -3.73 3.57
C LYS A 15 -6.50 -2.21 3.66
N ILE A 16 -6.11 -1.55 2.57
CA ILE A 16 -6.00 -0.09 2.50
C ILE A 16 -7.38 0.55 2.72
N GLU A 17 -8.42 0.03 2.09
CA GLU A 17 -9.80 0.51 2.21
C GLU A 17 -10.30 0.40 3.67
N ASN A 18 -10.08 -0.75 4.31
CA ASN A 18 -10.46 -0.97 5.71
C ASN A 18 -9.69 -0.02 6.66
N ALA A 19 -8.38 0.12 6.47
CA ALA A 19 -7.57 1.03 7.27
C ALA A 19 -8.04 2.49 7.12
N LYS A 20 -8.37 2.92 5.90
CA LYS A 20 -8.97 4.25 5.65
C LYS A 20 -10.23 4.43 6.48
N TRP A 21 -11.17 3.47 6.46
CA TRP A 21 -12.43 3.58 7.20
C TRP A 21 -12.21 3.69 8.71
N GLU A 22 -11.31 2.89 9.26
CA GLU A 22 -10.95 2.97 10.68
C GLU A 22 -10.38 4.33 11.06
N ILE A 23 -9.43 4.85 10.27
CA ILE A 23 -8.78 6.14 10.53
C ILE A 23 -9.80 7.27 10.42
N LYS A 24 -10.63 7.27 9.35
CA LYS A 24 -11.73 8.23 9.16
C LYS A 24 -12.67 8.22 10.36
N TYR A 25 -13.04 7.05 10.86
CA TYR A 25 -13.92 6.95 12.03
C TYR A 25 -13.25 7.51 13.29
N LYS A 26 -12.00 7.11 13.57
CA LYS A 26 -11.24 7.54 14.76
C LYS A 26 -10.97 9.04 14.78
N LEU A 27 -10.58 9.62 13.65
CA LEU A 27 -10.18 11.03 13.54
C LEU A 27 -11.31 11.98 13.16
N ARG A 28 -12.46 11.45 12.71
CA ARG A 28 -13.59 12.24 12.17
C ARG A 28 -13.18 13.15 11.01
N LEU A 29 -12.21 12.70 10.20
CA LEU A 29 -11.69 13.41 9.03
C LEU A 29 -11.92 12.59 7.77
N GLU A 30 -12.11 13.27 6.64
CA GLU A 30 -12.10 12.60 5.34
C GLU A 30 -10.67 12.18 5.01
N ILE A 31 -10.50 10.91 4.67
CA ILE A 31 -9.21 10.30 4.34
C ILE A 31 -9.38 9.56 3.01
N GLN A 32 -8.41 9.67 2.11
CA GLN A 32 -8.39 8.96 0.84
C GLN A 32 -7.49 7.71 0.94
N ASN A 33 -7.73 6.72 0.06
CA ASN A 33 -6.85 5.55 -0.03
C ASN A 33 -5.40 5.95 -0.35
N THR A 34 -5.21 7.04 -1.10
CA THR A 34 -3.89 7.62 -1.40
C THR A 34 -3.17 8.12 -0.15
N ASP A 35 -3.87 8.63 0.85
CA ASP A 35 -3.25 9.10 2.09
C ASP A 35 -2.68 7.92 2.88
N VAL A 36 -3.46 6.84 2.98
CA VAL A 36 -3.05 5.59 3.63
C VAL A 36 -1.88 4.95 2.89
N LEU A 37 -1.98 4.85 1.56
CA LEU A 37 -0.91 4.28 0.73
C LEU A 37 0.39 5.08 0.84
N ASN A 38 0.31 6.41 0.76
CA ASN A 38 1.49 7.27 0.87
C ASN A 38 2.10 7.22 2.27
N ALA A 39 1.29 7.12 3.33
CA ALA A 39 1.79 6.94 4.68
C ALA A 39 2.53 5.61 4.85
N LEU A 40 1.99 4.50 4.32
CA LEU A 40 2.66 3.20 4.31
C LEU A 40 4.02 3.26 3.60
N ILE A 41 4.05 3.87 2.41
CA ILE A 41 5.29 4.06 1.65
C ILE A 41 6.27 4.91 2.46
N TYR A 42 5.84 6.06 2.99
CA TYR A 42 6.70 6.96 3.76
C TYR A 42 7.35 6.27 4.97
N HIS A 43 6.59 5.44 5.69
CA HIS A 43 7.09 4.77 6.88
C HIS A 43 8.01 3.57 6.60
N HIS A 44 7.79 2.85 5.49
CA HIS A 44 8.46 1.56 5.23
C HIS A 44 9.44 1.58 4.05
N LEU A 45 9.40 2.57 3.15
CA LEU A 45 10.24 2.58 1.95
C LEU A 45 11.74 2.64 2.29
N LYS A 46 12.11 3.35 3.35
CA LYS A 46 13.50 3.43 3.83
C LYS A 46 14.07 2.10 4.34
N ASP A 47 13.19 1.18 4.71
CA ASP A 47 13.54 -0.11 5.31
C ASP A 47 13.38 -1.27 4.31
N LEU A 48 12.88 -0.99 3.10
CA LEU A 48 12.59 -2.00 2.08
C LEU A 48 13.87 -2.50 1.40
N THR A 49 14.14 -3.79 1.55
CA THR A 49 15.30 -4.45 0.94
C THR A 49 14.98 -5.07 -0.43
N GLU A 50 16.01 -5.31 -1.23
CA GLU A 50 15.89 -6.02 -2.52
C GLU A 50 15.38 -7.45 -2.36
N GLU A 51 15.80 -8.16 -1.30
CA GLU A 51 15.33 -9.51 -1.01
C GLU A 51 13.83 -9.56 -0.72
N GLU A 52 13.31 -8.63 0.09
CA GLU A 52 11.87 -8.55 0.39
C GLU A 52 11.05 -8.27 -0.86
N VAL A 53 11.56 -7.43 -1.77
CA VAL A 53 10.91 -7.17 -3.06
C VAL A 53 10.88 -8.45 -3.91
N LEU A 54 11.99 -9.17 -4.00
CA LEU A 54 12.07 -10.43 -4.76
C LEU A 54 11.16 -11.51 -4.15
N GLU A 55 11.14 -11.63 -2.82
CA GLU A 55 10.27 -12.55 -2.10
C GLU A 55 8.80 -12.26 -2.41
N TYR A 56 8.38 -10.99 -2.32
CA TYR A 56 7.01 -10.59 -2.65
C TYR A 56 6.66 -10.93 -4.11
N ARG A 57 7.58 -10.62 -5.04
CA ARG A 57 7.39 -10.90 -6.48
C ARG A 57 7.22 -12.39 -6.77
N LYS A 58 8.03 -13.25 -6.15
CA LYS A 58 7.91 -14.70 -6.29
C LYS A 58 6.62 -15.22 -5.64
N LYS A 59 6.34 -14.82 -4.40
CA LYS A 59 5.20 -15.37 -3.62
C LYS A 59 3.83 -14.93 -4.12
N PHE A 60 3.68 -13.66 -4.52
CA PHE A 60 2.37 -13.08 -4.79
C PHE A 60 2.14 -12.68 -6.25
N LEU A 61 3.21 -12.45 -7.02
CA LEU A 61 3.10 -12.09 -8.44
C LEU A 61 3.43 -13.24 -9.38
N GLY A 62 3.96 -14.36 -8.87
CA GLY A 62 4.39 -15.50 -9.68
C GLY A 62 5.45 -15.12 -10.71
N LYS A 63 6.31 -14.15 -10.39
CA LYS A 63 7.37 -13.64 -11.27
C LYS A 63 8.75 -14.05 -10.78
N ASP A 64 9.71 -14.01 -11.71
CA ASP A 64 11.15 -14.16 -11.46
C ASP A 64 11.53 -15.53 -10.88
N GLU A 65 11.07 -16.61 -11.54
CA GLU A 65 11.55 -17.99 -11.29
C GLU A 65 13.08 -18.04 -11.13
#